data_AF-A0A804LKZ7-F1
#
_entry.id   AF-A0A804LKZ7-F1
#
_cell.length_a   1.000
_cell.length_b   1.000
_cell.length_c   1.000
_cell.angle_alpha   90.00
_cell.angle_beta   90.00
_cell.angle_gamma   90.00
#
_symmetry.space_group_name_H-M   'P 1'
#
loop_
_entity.id
_entity.type
_entity.pdbx_description
1 polymer ?
#
loop_
_entity_poly.entity_id
_entity_poly.type
_entity_poly.pdbx_seq_one_letter_code
_entity_poly.pdbx_strand_id
1 'polypeptide(L)'
;LRGEVPQAVGNLTNLEVLDLSNNRLTGEIPRALESLHFLSYFNVSNNDLDGHVRAGGQFCTFPSSSFAGNPGIEAAAGADPALGATRERGWHRNRAVGMDAIGRSG
;
A
#
# COMPACT_ATOMS: atom_id res chain seq x y z
N LEU A 1 -17.39 11.25 -0.47
CA LEU A 1 -17.80 10.08 0.35
C LEU A 1 -17.18 10.19 1.75
N ARG A 2 -17.81 9.61 2.79
CA ARG A 2 -17.31 9.58 4.18
C ARG A 2 -17.60 8.22 4.82
N GLY A 3 -16.91 7.91 5.91
CA GLY A 3 -17.05 6.67 6.67
C GLY A 3 -16.01 5.62 6.27
N GLU A 4 -16.18 4.40 6.75
CA GLU A 4 -15.26 3.29 6.47
C GLU A 4 -15.57 2.62 5.13
N VAL A 5 -14.55 2.02 4.51
CA VAL A 5 -14.76 1.12 3.37
C VAL A 5 -15.43 -0.15 3.88
N PRO A 6 -16.63 -0.51 3.40
CA PRO A 6 -17.33 -1.69 3.91
C PRO A 6 -16.58 -2.98 3.57
N GLN A 7 -16.53 -3.94 4.50
CA GLN A 7 -15.97 -5.27 4.23
C GLN A 7 -16.65 -5.98 3.05
N ALA A 8 -17.93 -5.67 2.79
CA ALA A 8 -18.70 -6.22 1.69
C ALA A 8 -18.12 -5.94 0.30
N VAL A 9 -17.24 -4.92 0.15
CA VAL A 9 -16.52 -4.67 -1.11
C VAL A 9 -15.62 -5.86 -1.46
N GLY A 10 -15.10 -6.59 -0.45
CA GLY A 10 -14.33 -7.83 -0.66
C GLY A 10 -15.14 -8.98 -1.25
N ASN A 11 -16.47 -8.89 -1.28
CA ASN A 11 -17.33 -9.90 -1.93
C ASN A 11 -17.48 -9.68 -3.44
N LEU A 12 -17.00 -8.55 -3.96
CA LEU A 12 -17.05 -8.24 -5.39
C LEU A 12 -15.90 -8.96 -6.11
N THR A 13 -15.92 -10.29 -6.14
CA THR A 13 -14.77 -11.10 -6.58
C THR A 13 -14.32 -10.83 -8.01
N ASN A 14 -15.20 -10.34 -8.88
CA ASN A 14 -14.90 -9.99 -10.27
C ASN A 14 -14.55 -8.50 -10.44
N LEU A 15 -14.31 -7.75 -9.35
CA LEU A 15 -14.01 -6.33 -9.42
C LEU A 15 -12.60 -6.13 -9.99
N GLU A 16 -12.51 -5.36 -11.08
CA GLU A 16 -11.25 -5.06 -11.75
C GLU A 16 -10.67 -3.70 -11.38
N VAL A 17 -11.53 -2.73 -11.05
CA VAL A 17 -11.16 -1.34 -10.77
C VAL A 17 -11.88 -0.87 -9.51
N LEU A 18 -11.11 -0.37 -8.54
CA LEU A 18 -11.62 0.28 -7.33
C LEU A 18 -10.89 1.61 -7.11
N ASP A 19 -11.56 2.71 -7.47
CA ASP A 19 -11.09 4.07 -7.20
C ASP A 19 -11.96 4.71 -6.11
N LEU A 20 -11.33 4.94 -4.96
CA LEU A 20 -11.90 5.64 -3.81
C LEU A 20 -11.09 6.89 -3.48
N SER A 21 -10.21 7.34 -4.39
CA SER A 21 -9.33 8.46 -4.16
C SER A 21 -10.09 9.78 -3.93
N ASN A 22 -9.45 10.72 -3.24
CA ASN A 22 -9.98 12.07 -3.01
C ASN A 22 -11.35 12.09 -2.32
N ASN A 23 -11.50 11.24 -1.31
CA ASN A 23 -12.67 11.20 -0.45
C ASN A 23 -12.27 11.58 0.99
N ARG A 24 -13.18 11.39 1.95
CA ARG A 24 -12.91 11.54 3.39
C ARG A 24 -13.23 10.24 4.11
N LEU A 25 -12.80 9.13 3.51
CA LEU A 25 -12.94 7.81 4.10
C LEU A 25 -12.01 7.68 5.29
N THR A 26 -12.44 6.97 6.32
CA THR A 26 -11.75 6.79 7.61
C THR A 26 -11.60 5.31 7.94
N GLY A 27 -10.84 5.00 8.98
CA GLY A 27 -10.62 3.63 9.43
C GLY A 27 -9.61 2.87 8.56
N GLU A 28 -9.49 1.57 8.81
CA GLU A 28 -8.53 0.71 8.12
C GLU A 28 -9.03 0.28 6.72
N ILE A 29 -8.09 0.03 5.81
CA ILE A 29 -8.40 -0.65 4.56
C ILE A 29 -8.79 -2.10 4.87
N PRO A 30 -10.00 -2.56 4.50
CA PRO A 30 -10.45 -3.90 4.82
C PRO A 30 -9.55 -4.96 4.19
N ARG A 31 -9.09 -5.92 5.00
CA ARG A 31 -8.32 -7.07 4.50
C ARG A 31 -9.08 -7.93 3.49
N ALA A 32 -10.40 -7.85 3.47
CA ALA A 32 -11.23 -8.52 2.48
C ALA A 32 -10.91 -8.08 1.02
N LEU A 33 -10.25 -6.93 0.82
CA LEU A 33 -9.78 -6.54 -0.50
C LEU A 33 -8.54 -7.31 -0.96
N GLU A 34 -7.80 -7.96 -0.04
CA GLU A 34 -6.65 -8.81 -0.39
C GLU A 34 -7.06 -10.03 -1.24
N SER A 35 -8.33 -10.46 -1.15
CA SER A 35 -8.88 -11.58 -1.93
C SER A 35 -9.45 -11.19 -3.30
N LEU A 36 -9.42 -9.90 -3.66
CA LEU A 36 -9.90 -9.45 -4.97
C LEU A 36 -8.85 -9.69 -6.05
N HIS A 37 -8.71 -10.94 -6.49
CA HIS A 37 -7.66 -11.38 -7.41
C HIS A 37 -7.74 -10.78 -8.82
N PHE A 38 -8.92 -10.31 -9.24
CA PHE A 38 -9.10 -9.62 -10.52
C PHE A 38 -8.84 -8.12 -10.44
N LEU A 39 -8.60 -7.58 -9.24
CA LEU A 39 -8.40 -6.15 -9.06
C LEU A 39 -7.06 -5.72 -9.67
N SER A 40 -7.15 -5.01 -10.78
CA SER A 40 -6.01 -4.55 -11.59
C SER A 40 -5.67 -3.08 -11.33
N TYR A 41 -6.66 -2.29 -10.89
CA TYR A 41 -6.47 -0.91 -10.47
C TYR A 41 -7.11 -0.69 -9.09
N PHE A 42 -6.32 -0.14 -8.18
CA PHE A 42 -6.74 0.21 -6.83
C PHE A 42 -6.16 1.57 -6.45
N ASN A 43 -7.00 2.46 -5.96
CA ASN A 43 -6.56 3.77 -5.49
C ASN A 43 -7.44 4.25 -4.33
N VAL A 44 -6.83 4.48 -3.18
CA VAL A 44 -7.44 5.06 -1.98
C VAL A 44 -6.72 6.33 -1.54
N SER A 45 -5.92 6.92 -2.42
CA SER A 45 -5.12 8.10 -2.11
C SER A 45 -5.97 9.31 -1.71
N ASN A 46 -5.39 10.19 -0.91
CA ASN A 46 -6.05 11.42 -0.44
C ASN A 46 -7.38 11.12 0.28
N ASN A 47 -7.30 10.34 1.36
CA ASN A 47 -8.39 10.10 2.30
C ASN A 47 -7.88 10.31 3.75
N ASP A 48 -8.73 10.03 4.73
CA ASP A 48 -8.39 10.06 6.15
C ASP A 48 -8.22 8.63 6.71
N LEU A 49 -7.77 7.68 5.87
CA LEU A 49 -7.60 6.28 6.27
C LEU A 49 -6.42 6.13 7.24
N ASP A 50 -6.51 5.14 8.11
CA ASP A 50 -5.52 4.86 9.15
C ASP A 50 -5.16 3.36 9.26
N GLY A 51 -4.29 3.08 10.22
CA GLY A 51 -3.82 1.73 10.52
C GLY A 51 -2.66 1.27 9.64
N HIS A 52 -2.49 -0.04 9.54
CA HIS A 52 -1.35 -0.64 8.84
C HIS A 52 -1.80 -1.29 7.55
N VAL A 53 -1.34 -0.75 6.41
CA VAL A 53 -1.37 -1.49 5.16
C VAL A 53 -0.29 -2.57 5.26
N ARG A 54 -0.67 -3.74 5.77
CA ARG A 54 0.17 -4.93 5.70
C ARG A 54 0.29 -5.25 4.22
N ALA A 55 1.48 -5.12 3.64
CA ALA A 55 1.77 -5.41 2.24
C ALA A 55 1.71 -6.92 1.93
N GLY A 56 0.61 -7.58 2.30
CA GLY A 56 0.27 -8.96 1.97
C GLY A 56 -0.81 -9.00 0.91
N GLY A 57 -0.87 -10.12 0.18
CA GLY A 57 -1.88 -10.35 -0.86
C GLY A 57 -1.83 -9.31 -1.98
N GLN A 58 -3.01 -8.92 -2.48
CA GLN A 58 -3.12 -7.99 -3.62
C GLN A 58 -2.55 -6.60 -3.33
N PHE A 59 -2.44 -6.15 -2.07
CA PHE A 59 -1.95 -4.80 -1.78
C PHE A 59 -0.48 -4.58 -2.13
N CYS A 60 0.34 -5.64 -2.15
CA CYS A 60 1.74 -5.51 -2.54
C CYS A 60 1.95 -5.31 -4.05
N THR A 61 0.91 -5.53 -4.87
CA THR A 61 0.98 -5.37 -6.33
C THR A 61 0.66 -3.95 -6.78
N PHE A 62 0.09 -3.12 -5.90
CA PHE A 62 -0.24 -1.73 -6.19
C PHE A 62 0.89 -0.78 -5.80
N PRO A 63 1.10 0.31 -6.56
CA PRO A 63 2.13 1.29 -6.24
C PRO A 63 1.79 2.00 -4.92
N SER A 64 2.84 2.48 -4.23
CA SER A 64 2.71 3.31 -3.03
C SER A 64 1.81 4.53 -3.23
N SER A 65 1.81 5.12 -4.42
CA SER A 65 0.94 6.24 -4.77
C SER A 65 -0.55 5.94 -4.60
N SER A 66 -0.98 4.67 -4.72
CA SER A 66 -2.36 4.25 -4.50
C SER A 66 -2.83 4.46 -3.06
N PHE A 67 -1.92 4.58 -2.10
CA PHE A 67 -2.24 4.78 -0.69
C PHE A 67 -1.74 6.14 -0.15
N ALA A 68 -1.05 6.93 -0.97
CA ALA A 68 -0.48 8.21 -0.57
C ALA A 68 -1.55 9.23 -0.13
N GLY A 69 -1.16 10.21 0.69
CA GLY A 69 -2.09 11.24 1.16
C GLY A 69 -3.10 10.75 2.21
N ASN A 70 -2.82 9.63 2.88
CA ASN A 70 -3.55 9.14 4.04
C ASN A 70 -2.67 9.31 5.30
N PRO A 71 -2.90 10.34 6.13
CA PRO A 71 -1.97 10.70 7.21
C PRO A 71 -1.91 9.68 8.36
N GLY A 72 -2.93 8.82 8.49
CA GLY A 72 -2.99 7.78 9.52
C GLY A 72 -2.41 6.43 9.09
N ILE A 73 -2.08 6.25 7.80
CA ILE A 73 -1.51 5.00 7.31
C ILE A 73 -0.03 4.95 7.68
N GLU A 74 0.33 4.00 8.54
CA GLU A 74 1.72 3.70 8.85
C GLU A 74 2.23 2.61 7.89
N ALA A 75 3.22 2.97 7.07
CA ALA A 75 3.86 2.04 6.15
C ALA A 75 4.54 0.91 6.94
N ALA A 76 4.11 -0.33 6.73
CA ALA A 76 4.81 -1.49 7.30
C ALA A 76 6.25 -1.51 6.78
N ALA A 77 7.23 -1.55 7.69
CA ALA A 77 8.66 -1.56 7.39
C ALA A 77 8.99 -2.61 6.31
N GLY A 78 9.25 -2.15 5.08
CA GLY A 78 9.48 -3.00 3.90
C GLY A 78 8.62 -2.63 2.69
N ALA A 79 7.52 -1.90 2.88
CA ALA A 79 6.78 -1.28 1.79
C ALA A 79 7.54 -0.06 1.25
N ASP A 80 7.40 0.20 -0.06
CA ASP A 80 7.99 1.33 -0.77
C ASP A 80 7.97 2.62 0.10
N PRO A 81 9.14 3.24 0.37
CA PRO A 81 9.29 4.36 1.30
C PRO A 81 8.40 5.57 0.99
N ALA A 82 7.80 5.65 -0.20
CA ALA A 82 6.80 6.66 -0.54
C ALA A 82 5.55 6.62 0.36
N LEU A 83 5.25 5.53 1.07
CA LEU A 83 4.12 5.47 2.00
C LEU A 83 4.39 6.17 3.35
N GLY A 84 5.64 6.21 3.81
CA GLY A 84 6.00 6.83 5.10
C GLY A 84 6.47 8.29 4.98
N ALA A 85 6.71 8.77 3.76
CA ALA A 85 7.41 10.03 3.51
C ALA A 85 6.46 11.24 3.37
N THR A 86 5.57 11.46 4.33
CA THR A 86 5.05 12.81 4.61
C THR A 86 5.45 13.24 6.01
N ARG A 87 6.77 13.31 6.24
CA ARG A 87 7.36 14.21 7.24
C ARG A 87 8.84 14.39 6.91
N GLU A 88 9.19 15.64 6.72
CA GLU A 88 10.46 16.16 6.26
C GLU A 88 11.66 15.54 7.00
N ARG A 89 12.80 15.52 6.28
CA ARG A 89 14.18 15.20 6.72
C ARG A 89 14.68 13.78 6.41
N GLY A 90 15.21 13.66 5.20
CA GLY A 90 16.57 13.14 4.98
C GLY A 90 16.85 11.70 5.39
N TRP A 91 16.50 10.74 4.52
CA TRP A 91 17.14 9.43 4.54
C TRP A 91 18.04 9.30 3.31
N HIS A 92 19.32 9.59 3.54
CA HIS A 92 20.39 9.41 2.57
C HIS A 92 20.55 7.93 2.21
N ARG A 93 20.46 7.68 0.90
CA ARG A 93 21.31 6.81 0.08
C ARG A 93 21.35 5.31 0.44
N ASN A 94 20.64 4.55 -0.39
CA ASN A 94 21.04 3.28 -1.00
C ASN A 94 22.53 2.94 -0.84
N ARG A 95 22.82 1.85 -0.12
CA ARG A 95 24.01 1.02 -0.37
C ARG A 95 23.80 -0.40 0.19
N ALA A 96 22.95 -1.17 -0.48
CA ALA A 96 22.97 -2.63 -0.37
C ALA A 96 23.49 -3.19 -1.70
N VAL A 97 24.82 -3.12 -1.88
CA VAL A 97 25.55 -3.96 -2.84
C VAL A 97 26.43 -4.85 -1.96
N GLY A 98 26.06 -6.12 -1.88
CA GLY A 98 26.77 -7.14 -1.11
C GLY A 98 26.46 -8.51 -1.68
N MET A 99 26.61 -8.65 -2.99
CA MET A 99 26.61 -9.94 -3.71
C MET A 99 28.02 -10.16 -4.25
N ASP A 100 28.98 -10.42 -3.35
CA ASP A 100 30.28 -10.94 -3.74
C ASP A 100 30.22 -12.47 -3.73
N ALA A 101 29.52 -13.01 -4.74
CA ALA A 101 29.68 -14.39 -5.16
C ALA A 101 30.83 -14.43 -6.17
N ILE A 102 32.07 -14.60 -5.71
CA ILE A 102 33.16 -15.08 -6.57
C ILE A 102 33.82 -16.29 -5.91
N GLY A 103 33.41 -17.47 -6.40
CA GLY A 103 34.06 -18.73 -6.09
C GLY A 103 35.55 -18.64 -6.44
N ARG A 104 36.40 -18.90 -5.46
CA ARG A 104 37.81 -19.18 -5.69
C ARG A 104 37.93 -20.67 -6.03
N SER A 105 37.93 -20.95 -7.32
CA SER A 105 38.53 -22.15 -7.88
C SER A 105 40.04 -21.96 -7.95
N GLY A 106 40.78 -22.82 -7.27
CA GLY A 106 42.25 -22.90 -7.24
C GLY A 106 42.68 -23.69 -6.02
#